data_AF-A0A2Z6R7E6-F1
#
_entry.id   AF-A0A2Z6R7E6-F1
#
_cell.length_a   1.000
_cell.length_b   1.000
_cell.length_c   1.000
_cell.angle_alpha   90.00
_cell.angle_beta   90.00
_cell.angle_gamma   90.00
#
_symmetry.space_group_name_H-M   'P 1'
#
loop_
_entity.id
_entity.type
_entity.pdbx_description
1 polymer ?
#
loop_
_entity_poly.entity_id
_entity_poly.type
_entity_poly.pdbx_seq_one_letter_code
_entity_poly.pdbx_strand_id
1 'polypeptide(L)'
;MEFYADYKKDIIENVMPIIKRWYQPYVKELQNKHDVKIKEWKVNYDMHHSDDIWRNGLINEIKNKLPGFKYLVDFKWSYNNNAHDNSNSRDSSNSHDSSNARDSNNTPDSSNTPDNVCENGVGDLVFGSDYGIYLVLETKLLNNNQGEIAEKQRIEGIISVKERARKFKELAKKKFNDHKVIGVSYTNDKKEPIQFVDINDEKIFNTIRKNELEQENHPLFMSLMAGGAVASAAVGVVGILSKLRK
;
A
#
# COMPACT_ATOMS: atom_id res chain seq x y z
N MET A 1 -8.14 -18.34 -4.00
CA MET A 1 -8.02 -19.30 -2.87
C MET A 1 -7.92 -18.45 -1.61
N GLU A 2 -9.05 -18.15 -0.99
CA GLU A 2 -9.08 -17.31 0.22
C GLU A 2 -8.77 -18.19 1.43
N PHE A 3 -7.60 -17.99 2.04
CA PHE A 3 -7.24 -18.63 3.31
C PHE A 3 -8.02 -17.97 4.45
N TYR A 4 -9.25 -18.43 4.67
CA TYR A 4 -10.00 -18.19 5.90
C TYR A 4 -9.65 -19.32 6.89
N ALA A 5 -8.46 -19.28 7.47
CA ALA A 5 -8.18 -20.12 8.64
C ALA A 5 -8.46 -19.29 9.89
N ASP A 6 -9.27 -19.87 10.77
CA ASP A 6 -9.39 -19.44 12.16
C ASP A 6 -8.06 -19.75 12.84
N TYR A 7 -7.10 -18.84 12.67
CA TYR A 7 -5.70 -19.12 12.93
C TYR A 7 -5.42 -19.11 14.43
N LYS A 8 -5.22 -20.28 15.02
CA LYS A 8 -4.48 -20.41 16.27
C LYS A 8 -3.14 -19.69 16.12
N LYS A 9 -2.85 -18.79 17.06
CA LYS A 9 -1.64 -17.95 17.13
C LYS A 9 -0.36 -18.73 16.76
N ASP A 10 -0.24 -19.95 17.27
CA ASP A 10 0.91 -20.85 17.08
C ASP A 10 1.13 -21.22 15.61
N ILE A 11 0.07 -21.35 14.81
CA ILE A 11 0.17 -21.68 13.38
C ILE A 11 0.71 -20.48 12.61
N ILE A 12 0.20 -19.29 12.88
CA ILE A 12 0.65 -18.07 12.22
C ILE A 12 2.14 -17.83 12.50
N GLU A 13 2.56 -17.97 13.75
CA GLU A 13 3.95 -17.74 14.16
C GLU A 13 4.91 -18.70 13.45
N ASN A 14 4.51 -19.96 13.24
CA ASN A 14 5.31 -20.94 12.51
C ASN A 14 5.31 -20.74 10.99
N VAL A 15 4.24 -20.21 10.41
CA VAL A 15 4.09 -20.07 8.95
C VAL A 15 4.72 -18.78 8.43
N MET A 16 4.77 -17.71 9.23
CA MET A 16 5.29 -16.41 8.80
C MET A 16 6.74 -16.44 8.29
N PRO A 17 7.70 -17.13 8.96
CA PRO A 17 9.06 -17.28 8.43
C PRO A 17 9.10 -18.01 7.07
N ILE A 18 8.22 -18.99 6.86
CA ILE A 18 8.09 -19.72 5.60
C ILE A 18 7.57 -18.80 4.50
N ILE A 19 6.51 -18.05 4.76
CA ILE A 19 5.96 -17.05 3.84
C ILE A 19 7.04 -16.04 3.45
N LYS A 20 7.76 -15.48 4.42
CA LYS A 20 8.85 -14.52 4.17
C LYS A 20 9.92 -15.12 3.26
N ARG A 21 10.27 -16.40 3.45
CA ARG A 21 11.23 -17.12 2.60
C ARG A 21 10.70 -17.31 1.17
N TRP A 22 9.43 -17.66 1.02
CA TRP A 22 8.80 -17.84 -0.29
C TRP A 22 8.70 -16.55 -1.09
N TYR A 23 8.53 -15.41 -0.42
CA TYR A 23 8.47 -14.11 -1.08
C TYR A 23 9.85 -13.47 -1.33
N GLN A 24 10.95 -14.03 -0.82
CA GLN A 24 12.30 -13.51 -1.06
C GLN A 24 12.62 -13.25 -2.54
N PRO A 25 12.25 -14.10 -3.51
CA PRO A 25 12.51 -13.82 -4.92
C PRO A 25 11.87 -12.52 -5.42
N TYR A 26 10.73 -12.11 -4.85
CA TYR A 26 10.00 -10.90 -5.20
C TYR A 26 10.50 -9.64 -4.47
N VAL A 27 11.28 -9.80 -3.39
CA VAL A 27 11.81 -8.67 -2.61
C VAL A 27 12.69 -7.76 -3.47
N LYS A 28 13.47 -8.32 -4.39
CA LYS A 28 14.30 -7.51 -5.30
C LYS A 28 13.47 -6.60 -6.20
N GLU A 29 12.31 -7.07 -6.66
CA GLU A 29 11.39 -6.24 -7.43
C GLU A 29 10.81 -5.11 -6.58
N LEU A 30 10.44 -5.39 -5.33
CA LEU A 30 9.95 -4.37 -4.39
C LEU A 30 11.02 -3.32 -4.06
N GLN A 31 12.27 -3.74 -3.90
CA GLN A 31 13.41 -2.83 -3.71
C GLN A 31 13.61 -1.91 -4.92
N ASN A 32 13.59 -2.46 -6.13
CA ASN A 32 13.70 -1.66 -7.35
C ASN A 32 12.54 -0.65 -7.47
N LYS A 33 11.30 -1.08 -7.19
CA LYS A 33 10.12 -0.20 -7.16
C LYS A 33 10.28 0.90 -6.11
N HIS A 34 10.76 0.57 -4.92
CA HIS A 34 11.05 1.53 -3.87
C HIS A 34 12.04 2.59 -4.31
N ASP A 35 13.18 2.20 -4.87
CA ASP A 35 14.20 3.14 -5.30
C ASP A 35 13.70 4.11 -6.37
N VAL A 36 12.90 3.60 -7.32
CA VAL A 36 12.25 4.43 -8.34
C VAL A 36 11.26 5.39 -7.70
N LYS A 37 10.36 4.90 -6.84
CA LYS A 37 9.30 5.70 -6.23
C LYS A 37 9.82 6.72 -5.23
N ILE A 38 10.91 6.44 -4.53
CA ILE A 38 11.57 7.43 -3.67
C ILE A 38 12.19 8.56 -4.49
N LYS A 39 12.79 8.26 -5.64
CA LYS A 39 13.30 9.30 -6.54
C LYS A 39 12.15 10.15 -7.08
N GLU A 40 11.07 9.51 -7.54
CA GLU A 40 9.87 10.20 -8.02
C GLU A 40 9.23 11.08 -6.92
N TRP A 41 9.13 10.57 -5.69
CA TRP A 41 8.65 11.33 -4.54
C TRP A 41 9.50 12.58 -4.30
N LYS A 42 10.83 12.46 -4.27
CA LYS A 42 11.73 13.60 -4.03
C LYS A 42 11.64 14.70 -5.08
N VAL A 43 11.27 14.37 -6.32
CA VAL A 43 11.07 15.36 -7.40
C VAL A 43 9.73 16.08 -7.25
N ASN A 44 8.69 15.40 -6.77
CA ASN A 44 7.34 15.93 -6.66
C ASN A 44 6.98 16.46 -5.26
N TYR A 45 7.84 16.22 -4.27
CA TYR A 45 7.66 16.63 -2.89
C TYR A 45 7.76 18.15 -2.78
N ASP A 46 6.69 18.78 -2.28
CA ASP A 46 6.70 20.20 -1.93
C ASP A 46 7.03 20.38 -0.44
N MET A 47 8.23 20.91 -0.17
CA MET A 47 8.69 21.20 1.19
C MET A 47 7.94 22.33 1.89
N HIS A 48 7.11 23.08 1.17
CA HIS A 48 6.27 24.14 1.72
C HIS A 48 4.82 23.68 1.94
N HIS A 49 4.44 22.50 1.44
CA HIS A 49 3.13 21.91 1.65
C HIS A 49 3.12 21.00 2.89
N SER A 50 2.33 21.36 3.89
CA SER A 50 2.33 20.67 5.20
C SER A 50 2.01 19.18 5.12
N ASP A 51 1.08 18.78 4.22
CA ASP A 51 0.75 17.36 4.05
C ASP A 51 1.90 16.58 3.39
N ASP A 52 2.68 17.22 2.53
CA ASP A 52 3.81 16.55 1.87
C ASP A 52 4.97 16.41 2.87
N ILE A 53 5.22 17.42 3.71
CA ILE A 53 6.14 17.29 4.86
C ILE A 53 5.73 16.12 5.75
N TRP A 54 4.43 16.01 6.07
CA TRP A 54 3.88 14.95 6.90
C TRP A 54 4.07 13.56 6.28
N ARG A 55 3.73 13.40 5.00
CA ARG A 55 3.95 12.15 4.24
C ARG A 55 5.43 11.80 4.14
N ASN A 56 6.29 12.78 3.91
CA ASN A 56 7.74 12.58 3.84
C ASN A 56 8.30 12.05 5.18
N GLY A 57 7.85 12.62 6.30
CA GLY A 57 8.18 12.11 7.64
C GLY A 57 7.76 10.65 7.82
N LEU A 58 6.53 10.31 7.41
CA LEU A 58 6.06 8.92 7.44
C LEU A 58 6.88 7.99 6.54
N ILE A 59 7.20 8.38 5.30
CA ILE A 59 8.01 7.57 4.38
C ILE A 59 9.38 7.26 4.99
N ASN A 60 10.02 8.24 5.62
CA ASN A 60 11.34 8.08 6.23
C ASN A 60 11.31 7.23 7.51
N GLU A 61 10.20 7.23 8.24
CA GLU A 61 10.04 6.52 9.51
C GLU A 61 9.17 5.26 9.41
N ILE A 62 8.78 4.83 8.20
CA ILE A 62 7.77 3.78 8.02
C ILE A 62 8.16 2.48 8.73
N LYS A 63 9.44 2.13 8.73
CA LYS A 63 9.95 0.92 9.39
C LYS A 63 9.75 0.97 10.91
N ASN A 64 9.82 2.15 11.51
CA ASN A 64 9.65 2.35 12.94
C ASN A 64 8.16 2.41 13.30
N LYS A 65 7.34 3.10 12.50
CA LYS A 65 5.91 3.28 12.75
C LYS A 65 5.09 2.03 12.41
N LEU A 66 5.45 1.34 11.33
CA LEU A 66 4.78 0.15 10.82
C LEU A 66 5.82 -0.94 10.43
N PRO A 67 6.44 -1.61 11.43
CA PRO A 67 7.45 -2.63 11.20
C PRO A 67 6.98 -3.74 10.26
N GLY A 68 7.88 -4.16 9.36
CA GLY A 68 7.61 -5.15 8.32
C GLY A 68 7.17 -4.57 6.97
N PHE A 69 6.78 -3.28 6.93
CA PHE A 69 6.51 -2.55 5.69
C PHE A 69 7.69 -1.63 5.38
N LYS A 70 8.34 -1.86 4.23
CA LYS A 70 9.67 -1.29 3.95
C LYS A 70 9.75 -0.59 2.62
N TYR A 71 8.98 -1.04 1.63
CA TYR A 71 9.16 -0.64 0.24
C TYR A 71 8.01 0.24 -0.20
N LEU A 72 8.27 1.51 -0.45
CA LEU A 72 7.31 2.40 -1.13
C LEU A 72 7.01 1.85 -2.54
N VAL A 73 5.79 1.40 -2.77
CA VAL A 73 5.36 0.80 -4.05
C VAL A 73 4.67 1.83 -4.93
N ASP A 74 3.90 2.72 -4.33
CA ASP A 74 3.22 3.80 -5.06
C ASP A 74 2.85 4.96 -4.14
N PHE A 75 2.59 6.12 -4.73
CA PHE A 75 2.03 7.29 -4.05
C PHE A 75 1.15 8.09 -5.01
N LYS A 76 0.19 8.86 -4.47
CA LYS A 76 -0.80 9.60 -5.26
C LYS A 76 -1.39 8.72 -6.38
N TRP A 77 -1.81 7.51 -6.03
CA TRP A 77 -2.17 6.48 -6.99
C TRP A 77 -3.68 6.46 -7.24
N SER A 78 -4.09 6.20 -8.48
CA SER A 78 -5.47 5.92 -8.83
C SER A 78 -5.61 4.50 -9.40
N TYR A 79 -6.85 4.01 -9.43
CA TYR A 79 -7.20 2.77 -10.11
C TYR A 79 -8.21 3.09 -11.22
N ASN A 80 -7.75 3.03 -12.47
CA ASN A 80 -8.61 3.21 -13.64
C ASN A 80 -9.13 1.85 -14.12
N ASN A 81 -10.44 1.66 -14.01
CA ASN A 81 -11.11 0.41 -14.38
C ASN A 81 -11.52 0.41 -15.86
N ASN A 82 -10.63 0.85 -16.77
CA ASN A 82 -10.94 0.96 -18.21
C ASN A 82 -10.88 -0.42 -18.89
N ALA A 83 -11.76 -1.31 -18.46
CA ALA A 83 -12.10 -2.57 -19.12
C ALA A 83 -13.61 -2.57 -19.41
N HIS A 84 -14.09 -1.57 -20.14
CA HIS A 84 -15.32 -1.60 -20.95
C HIS A 84 -15.38 -0.28 -21.70
N ASP A 85 -14.86 -0.27 -22.92
CA ASP A 85 -15.41 0.43 -24.09
C ASP A 85 -14.53 0.10 -25.29
N ASN A 86 -14.59 -1.17 -25.67
CA ASN A 86 -14.11 -1.64 -26.95
C ASN A 86 -15.28 -2.37 -27.64
N SER A 87 -16.26 -1.60 -28.11
CA SER A 87 -17.25 -2.04 -29.10
C SER A 87 -18.00 -0.86 -29.69
N ASN A 88 -17.42 -0.25 -30.73
CA ASN A 88 -18.05 -0.09 -32.05
C ASN A 88 -17.29 0.98 -32.87
N SER A 89 -16.11 0.60 -33.39
CA SER A 89 -15.78 1.05 -34.73
C SER A 89 -16.69 0.29 -35.70
N ARG A 90 -17.78 0.93 -36.10
CA ARG A 90 -18.41 0.61 -37.39
C ARG A 90 -18.54 1.90 -38.17
N ASP A 91 -17.63 2.01 -39.13
CA ASP A 91 -17.84 2.77 -40.35
C ASP A 91 -19.27 2.55 -40.87
N SER A 92 -19.93 3.64 -41.18
CA SER A 92 -20.93 3.71 -42.24
C SER A 92 -21.00 5.15 -42.73
N SER A 93 -20.16 5.42 -43.73
CA SER A 93 -20.41 6.45 -44.72
C SER A 93 -21.77 6.22 -45.37
N ASN A 94 -22.66 7.22 -45.35
CA ASN A 94 -23.55 7.47 -46.48
C ASN A 94 -24.02 8.94 -46.53
N SER A 95 -24.01 9.46 -47.75
CA SER A 95 -24.23 10.82 -48.21
C SER A 95 -25.71 11.15 -48.52
N HIS A 96 -25.96 12.44 -48.82
CA HIS A 96 -27.14 13.06 -49.48
C HIS A 96 -28.33 13.41 -48.54
N ASP A 97 -29.05 14.54 -48.63
CA ASP A 97 -28.99 15.76 -49.45
C ASP A 97 -29.90 16.84 -48.79
N SER A 98 -29.56 18.10 -49.02
CA SER A 98 -30.30 19.38 -49.05
C SER A 98 -31.70 19.64 -48.40
N SER A 99 -31.75 20.85 -47.79
CA SER A 99 -32.84 21.86 -47.73
C SER A 99 -33.94 21.79 -46.65
N ASN A 100 -34.03 22.78 -45.75
CA ASN A 100 -34.92 23.95 -45.86
C ASN A 100 -34.82 24.90 -44.64
N ALA A 101 -35.11 26.17 -44.88
CA ALA A 101 -35.03 27.27 -43.92
C ALA A 101 -36.28 27.43 -43.01
N ARG A 102 -36.10 27.89 -41.76
CA ARG A 102 -36.75 29.07 -41.13
C ARG A 102 -36.81 28.99 -39.59
N ASP A 103 -36.42 30.11 -39.00
CA ASP A 103 -36.90 30.79 -37.78
C ASP A 103 -37.18 30.01 -36.47
N SER A 104 -36.53 30.50 -35.42
CA SER A 104 -37.13 30.97 -34.15
C SER A 104 -36.42 30.41 -32.90
N ASN A 105 -35.75 31.34 -32.22
CA ASN A 105 -35.47 31.40 -30.78
C ASN A 105 -35.96 30.20 -29.95
N ASN A 106 -35.01 29.37 -29.53
CA ASN A 106 -34.94 28.84 -28.18
C ASN A 106 -33.55 28.20 -28.03
N THR A 107 -32.71 28.82 -27.20
CA THR A 107 -31.49 28.19 -26.67
C THR A 107 -31.96 27.12 -25.67
N PRO A 108 -31.77 25.81 -25.92
CA PRO A 108 -31.75 24.86 -24.84
C PRO A 108 -30.31 24.87 -24.30
N ASP A 109 -30.20 25.21 -23.03
CA ASP A 109 -28.97 25.15 -22.25
C ASP A 109 -28.24 23.81 -22.52
N SER A 110 -27.13 23.91 -23.24
CA SER A 110 -26.25 22.78 -23.54
C SER A 110 -25.39 22.52 -22.32
N SER A 111 -25.99 21.93 -21.29
CA SER A 111 -25.25 21.30 -20.19
C SER A 111 -26.02 20.10 -19.66
N ASN A 112 -26.34 19.16 -20.54
CA ASN A 112 -26.60 17.78 -20.17
C ASN A 112 -25.51 16.90 -20.78
N THR A 113 -24.25 17.20 -20.44
CA THR A 113 -23.27 16.12 -20.31
C THR A 113 -23.59 15.44 -18.99
N PRO A 114 -23.83 14.12 -18.95
CA PRO A 114 -23.83 13.42 -17.68
C PRO A 114 -22.42 13.64 -17.14
N ASP A 115 -22.34 14.38 -16.04
CA ASP A 115 -21.14 14.48 -15.24
C ASP A 115 -20.80 13.06 -14.78
N ASN A 116 -20.07 12.34 -15.62
CA ASN A 116 -19.15 11.30 -15.19
C ASN A 116 -18.03 12.04 -14.45
N VAL A 117 -18.36 12.57 -13.27
CA VAL A 117 -17.37 12.80 -12.24
C VAL A 117 -16.87 11.41 -11.89
N CYS A 118 -15.85 10.96 -12.60
CA CYS A 118 -15.03 9.87 -12.13
C CYS A 118 -14.54 10.28 -10.75
N GLU A 119 -15.14 9.74 -9.69
CA GLU A 119 -14.60 9.72 -8.33
C GLU A 119 -13.31 8.87 -8.30
N ASN A 120 -12.33 9.22 -9.14
CA ASN A 120 -11.00 8.66 -9.14
C ASN A 120 -10.29 9.25 -7.92
N GLY A 121 -10.69 8.78 -6.74
CA GLY A 121 -9.99 9.06 -5.50
C GLY A 121 -8.53 8.66 -5.69
N VAL A 122 -7.64 9.62 -5.46
CA VAL A 122 -6.20 9.39 -5.47
C VAL A 122 -5.82 8.93 -4.07
N GLY A 123 -5.36 7.69 -3.93
CA GLY A 123 -4.86 7.15 -2.68
C GLY A 123 -3.47 7.67 -2.36
N ASP A 124 -3.17 7.84 -1.07
CA ASP A 124 -1.94 8.51 -0.64
C ASP A 124 -0.67 7.67 -0.83
N LEU A 125 -0.50 6.59 -0.06
CA LEU A 125 0.73 5.80 -0.05
C LEU A 125 0.45 4.29 -0.09
N VAL A 126 1.30 3.54 -0.79
CA VAL A 126 1.30 2.08 -0.77
C VAL A 126 2.69 1.57 -0.41
N PHE A 127 2.75 0.66 0.57
CA PHE A 127 3.98 -0.03 0.94
C PHE A 127 3.88 -1.54 0.73
N GLY A 128 4.99 -2.16 0.35
CA GLY A 128 5.17 -3.61 0.30
C GLY A 128 5.93 -4.13 1.51
N SER A 129 5.65 -5.37 1.87
CA SER A 129 6.36 -6.14 2.90
C SER A 129 7.13 -7.31 2.29
N ASP A 130 8.08 -7.85 3.06
CA ASP A 130 8.80 -9.09 2.71
C ASP A 130 7.88 -10.34 2.74
N TYR A 131 6.61 -10.18 3.11
CA TYR A 131 5.60 -11.24 3.24
C TYR A 131 4.63 -11.30 2.05
N GLY A 132 4.83 -10.46 1.02
CA GLY A 132 3.89 -10.35 -0.09
C GLY A 132 2.56 -9.68 0.26
N ILE A 133 2.54 -8.95 1.38
CA ILE A 133 1.38 -8.20 1.87
C ILE A 133 1.61 -6.72 1.56
N TYR A 134 0.60 -6.06 0.98
CA TYR A 134 0.60 -4.62 0.75
C TYR A 134 -0.12 -3.88 1.86
N LEU A 135 0.39 -2.69 2.18
CA LEU A 135 -0.21 -1.73 3.10
C LEU A 135 -0.63 -0.51 2.30
N VAL A 136 -1.93 -0.22 2.31
CA VAL A 136 -2.48 1.03 1.78
C VAL A 136 -2.69 1.98 2.94
N LEU A 137 -2.16 3.19 2.80
CA LEU A 137 -2.14 4.16 3.87
C LEU A 137 -2.70 5.49 3.38
N GLU A 138 -3.79 5.92 4.02
CA GLU A 138 -4.37 7.25 3.85
C GLU A 138 -3.86 8.17 4.94
N THR A 139 -3.31 9.32 4.56
CA THR A 139 -2.73 10.30 5.49
C THR A 139 -3.58 11.55 5.59
N LYS A 140 -3.62 12.18 6.77
CA LYS A 140 -4.09 13.56 6.87
C LYS A 140 -3.47 14.28 8.06
N LEU A 141 -3.01 15.51 7.82
CA LEU A 141 -2.70 16.44 8.89
C LEU A 141 -4.00 17.12 9.34
N LEU A 142 -4.47 16.80 10.55
CA LEU A 142 -5.70 17.36 11.10
C LEU A 142 -5.44 18.71 11.79
N ASN A 143 -6.52 19.48 11.94
CA ASN A 143 -6.51 20.76 12.65
C ASN A 143 -6.17 20.56 14.15
N ASN A 144 -5.07 21.17 14.59
CA ASN A 144 -4.59 21.07 15.97
C ASN A 144 -5.10 22.20 16.90
N ASN A 145 -5.99 23.06 16.41
CA ASN A 145 -6.57 24.14 17.21
C ASN A 145 -7.40 23.59 18.37
N GLN A 146 -7.52 24.40 19.42
CA GLN A 146 -8.35 24.05 20.58
C GLN A 146 -9.78 24.57 20.41
N GLY A 147 -10.71 24.01 21.19
CA GLY A 147 -12.11 24.37 21.19
C GLY A 147 -13.01 23.33 20.52
N GLU A 148 -14.30 23.40 20.84
CA GLU A 148 -15.32 22.42 20.48
C GLU A 148 -15.45 22.23 18.96
N ILE A 149 -15.42 23.33 18.20
CA ILE A 149 -15.51 23.28 16.73
C ILE A 149 -14.30 22.55 16.13
N ALA A 150 -13.09 22.86 16.61
CA ALA A 150 -11.87 22.21 16.13
C ALA A 150 -11.82 20.73 16.52
N GLU A 151 -12.35 20.37 17.69
CA GLU A 151 -12.48 18.98 18.13
C GLU A 151 -13.46 18.20 17.25
N LYS A 152 -14.65 18.77 16.97
CA LYS A 152 -15.61 18.16 16.05
C LYS A 152 -15.01 17.93 14.66
N GLN A 153 -14.35 18.94 14.11
CA GLN A 153 -13.65 18.83 12.81
C GLN A 153 -12.54 17.76 12.82
N ARG A 154 -11.81 17.59 13.92
CA ARG A 154 -10.84 16.49 14.05
C ARG A 154 -11.52 15.14 14.02
N ILE A 155 -12.59 14.94 14.79
CA ILE A 155 -13.32 13.68 14.84
C ILE A 155 -13.87 13.32 13.46
N GLU A 156 -14.53 14.27 12.80
CA GLU A 156 -15.03 14.10 11.42
C GLU A 156 -13.87 13.80 10.45
N GLY A 157 -12.75 14.49 10.61
CA GLY A 157 -11.53 14.25 9.84
C GLY A 157 -10.99 12.83 10.00
N ILE A 158 -10.90 12.32 11.23
CA ILE A 158 -10.46 10.95 11.53
C ILE A 158 -11.37 9.93 10.84
N ILE A 159 -12.69 10.07 11.01
CA ILE A 159 -13.68 9.16 10.39
C ILE A 159 -13.53 9.18 8.87
N SER A 160 -13.47 10.36 8.26
CA SER A 160 -13.33 10.52 6.80
C SER A 160 -12.04 9.90 6.25
N VAL A 161 -10.91 10.00 6.96
CA VAL A 161 -9.63 9.39 6.54
C VAL A 161 -9.73 7.88 6.61
N LYS A 162 -10.34 7.32 7.66
CA LYS A 162 -10.55 5.88 7.80
C LYS A 162 -11.46 5.32 6.71
N GLU A 163 -12.53 6.03 6.36
CA GLU A 163 -13.41 5.65 5.25
C GLU A 163 -12.71 5.67 3.89
N ARG A 164 -11.86 6.68 3.64
CA ARG A 164 -11.01 6.72 2.44
C ARG A 164 -10.01 5.56 2.40
N ALA A 165 -9.34 5.27 3.51
CA ALA A 165 -8.46 4.10 3.62
C ALA A 165 -9.21 2.79 3.28
N ARG A 166 -10.48 2.66 3.71
CA ARG A 166 -11.33 1.52 3.35
C ARG A 166 -11.60 1.46 1.84
N LYS A 167 -11.97 2.58 1.20
CA LYS A 167 -12.18 2.64 -0.26
C LYS A 167 -10.90 2.26 -1.01
N PHE A 168 -9.76 2.79 -0.59
CA PHE A 168 -8.46 2.53 -1.22
C PHE A 168 -7.95 1.11 -1.01
N LYS A 169 -8.22 0.49 0.15
CA LYS A 169 -7.96 -0.95 0.36
C LYS A 169 -8.67 -1.80 -0.70
N GLU A 170 -9.94 -1.56 -0.99
CA GLU A 170 -10.69 -2.32 -1.99
C GLU A 170 -10.19 -2.09 -3.42
N LEU A 171 -9.80 -0.86 -3.76
CA LEU A 171 -9.17 -0.56 -5.06
C LEU A 171 -7.79 -1.21 -5.20
N ALA A 172 -7.02 -1.26 -4.13
CA ALA A 172 -5.69 -1.86 -4.14
C ALA A 172 -5.76 -3.38 -4.29
N LYS A 173 -6.75 -4.05 -3.70
CA LYS A 173 -6.98 -5.48 -3.95
C LYS A 173 -7.12 -5.75 -5.46
N LYS A 174 -7.92 -4.95 -6.16
CA LYS A 174 -8.06 -5.05 -7.62
C LYS A 174 -6.75 -4.77 -8.36
N LYS A 175 -6.06 -3.68 -8.00
CA LYS A 175 -4.78 -3.26 -8.61
C LYS A 175 -3.68 -4.32 -8.45
N PHE A 176 -3.66 -5.00 -7.32
CA PHE A 176 -2.65 -5.99 -6.97
C PHE A 176 -3.20 -7.42 -7.10
N ASN A 177 -4.13 -7.71 -8.02
CA ASN A 177 -4.60 -9.07 -8.32
C ASN A 177 -4.97 -9.89 -7.06
N ASP A 178 -5.73 -9.29 -6.15
CA ASP A 178 -6.18 -9.85 -4.88
C ASP A 178 -5.06 -10.36 -3.95
N HIS A 179 -3.84 -9.83 -4.10
CA HIS A 179 -2.83 -9.94 -3.04
C HIS A 179 -3.41 -9.41 -1.72
N LYS A 180 -2.89 -9.91 -0.61
CA LYS A 180 -3.38 -9.46 0.70
C LYS A 180 -3.04 -7.98 0.88
N VAL A 181 -4.07 -7.17 1.13
CA VAL A 181 -3.96 -5.73 1.38
C VAL A 181 -4.50 -5.40 2.78
N ILE A 182 -3.73 -4.64 3.53
CA ILE A 182 -4.12 -4.01 4.81
C ILE A 182 -4.42 -2.53 4.54
N GLY A 183 -5.54 -2.02 5.06
CA GLY A 183 -5.89 -0.61 5.01
C GLY A 183 -5.59 0.09 6.33
N VAL A 184 -4.91 1.23 6.27
CA VAL A 184 -4.57 2.05 7.45
C VAL A 184 -4.89 3.51 7.17
N SER A 185 -5.46 4.17 8.17
CA SER A 185 -5.49 5.63 8.25
C SER A 185 -4.41 6.12 9.21
N TYR A 186 -3.70 7.17 8.82
CA TYR A 186 -2.63 7.78 9.60
C TYR A 186 -2.88 9.29 9.75
N THR A 187 -3.04 9.73 10.99
CA THR A 187 -3.30 11.13 11.31
C THR A 187 -2.35 11.63 12.39
N ASN A 188 -2.31 12.93 12.60
CA ASN A 188 -1.61 13.54 13.73
C ASN A 188 -2.44 13.53 15.04
N ASP A 189 -3.47 12.67 15.14
CA ASP A 189 -4.17 12.48 16.41
C ASP A 189 -3.22 11.95 17.49
N LYS A 190 -3.28 12.55 18.67
CA LYS A 190 -2.36 12.24 19.77
C LYS A 190 -2.68 10.92 20.48
N LYS A 191 -3.93 10.46 20.42
CA LYS A 191 -4.38 9.26 21.12
C LYS A 191 -4.12 8.04 20.27
N GLU A 192 -4.52 8.10 19.00
CA GLU A 192 -4.49 6.96 18.08
C GLU A 192 -4.11 7.42 16.67
N PRO A 193 -2.80 7.67 16.41
CA PRO A 193 -2.33 8.18 15.13
C PRO A 193 -2.46 7.16 13.99
N ILE A 194 -2.53 5.86 14.30
CA ILE A 194 -2.67 4.75 13.34
C ILE A 194 -3.98 4.02 13.64
N GLN A 195 -4.89 3.96 12.68
CA GLN A 195 -6.12 3.18 12.79
C GLN A 195 -6.26 2.22 11.62
N PHE A 196 -6.38 0.93 11.93
CA PHE A 196 -6.66 -0.10 10.94
C PHE A 196 -8.12 -0.03 10.48
N VAL A 197 -8.35 -0.30 9.19
CA VAL A 197 -9.69 -0.28 8.59
C VAL A 197 -10.60 -1.31 9.25
N ASP A 198 -10.08 -2.50 9.58
CA ASP A 198 -10.80 -3.55 10.30
C ASP A 198 -9.89 -4.36 11.24
N ILE A 199 -10.50 -5.24 12.05
CA ILE A 199 -9.79 -6.04 13.06
C ILE A 199 -8.87 -7.10 12.46
N ASN A 200 -9.13 -7.54 11.22
CA ASN A 200 -8.28 -8.54 10.57
C ASN A 200 -6.99 -7.89 10.07
N ASP A 201 -7.08 -6.67 9.54
CA ASP A 201 -5.94 -5.83 9.18
C ASP A 201 -4.98 -5.63 10.35
N GLU A 202 -5.53 -5.27 11.52
CA GLU A 202 -4.76 -5.13 12.74
C GLU A 202 -4.10 -6.45 13.18
N LYS A 203 -4.83 -7.57 13.14
CA LYS A 203 -4.29 -8.89 13.47
C LYS A 203 -3.10 -9.26 12.57
N ILE A 204 -3.23 -9.07 11.27
CA ILE A 204 -2.17 -9.37 10.31
C ILE A 204 -0.95 -8.47 10.57
N PHE A 205 -1.17 -7.17 10.77
CA PHE A 205 -0.09 -6.25 11.11
C PHE A 205 0.63 -6.67 12.40
N ASN A 206 -0.11 -6.97 13.46
CA ASN A 206 0.45 -7.36 14.75
C ASN A 206 1.28 -8.64 14.66
N THR A 207 0.84 -9.59 13.83
CA THR A 207 1.63 -10.77 13.50
C THR A 207 2.96 -10.43 12.81
N ILE A 208 2.92 -9.61 11.76
CA ILE A 208 4.12 -9.20 11.02
C ILE A 208 5.09 -8.49 11.97
N ARG A 209 4.59 -7.52 12.73
CA ARG A 209 5.35 -6.75 13.71
C ARG A 209 6.04 -7.66 14.72
N LYS A 210 5.32 -8.64 15.29
CA LYS A 210 5.89 -9.60 16.23
C LYS A 210 7.06 -10.37 15.61
N ASN A 211 6.89 -10.87 14.38
CA ASN A 211 7.93 -11.62 13.67
C ASN A 211 9.17 -10.78 13.35
N GLU A 212 9.01 -9.52 12.96
CA GLU A 212 10.16 -8.64 12.69
C GLU A 212 10.96 -8.36 13.98
N LEU A 213 10.27 -8.07 15.09
CA LEU A 213 10.92 -7.81 16.38
C LEU A 213 11.63 -9.05 16.95
N GLU A 214 11.09 -10.25 16.73
CA GLU A 214 11.75 -11.50 17.17
C GLU A 214 13.00 -11.82 16.35
N GLN A 215 13.01 -11.48 15.05
CA GLN A 215 14.18 -11.68 14.19
C GLN A 215 15.32 -10.70 14.50
N GLU A 216 15.01 -9.46 14.83
CA GLU A 216 16.02 -8.46 15.25
C GLU A 216 16.72 -8.87 16.56
N ASN A 217 16.02 -9.58 17.45
CA ASN A 217 16.55 -10.04 18.73
C ASN A 217 17.22 -11.43 18.67
N HIS A 218 17.32 -12.07 17.49
CA HIS A 218 17.93 -13.38 17.37
C HIS A 218 19.47 -13.29 17.23
N PRO A 219 20.27 -13.99 18.06
CA PRO A 219 21.73 -13.82 18.12
C PRO A 219 22.46 -14.14 16.79
N LEU A 220 21.86 -15.01 15.96
CA LEU A 220 22.36 -15.34 14.62
C LEU A 220 22.25 -14.16 13.62
N PHE A 221 21.27 -13.27 13.78
CA PHE A 221 21.09 -12.08 12.95
C PHE A 221 22.02 -10.93 13.38
N MET A 222 22.26 -10.79 14.69
CA MET A 222 23.27 -9.88 15.26
C MET A 222 24.69 -10.23 14.79
N SER A 223 25.02 -11.53 14.71
CA SER A 223 26.29 -12.02 14.14
C SER A 223 26.45 -11.70 12.65
N LEU A 224 25.37 -11.80 11.86
CA LEU A 224 25.39 -11.50 10.42
C LEU A 224 25.56 -10.00 10.14
N MET A 225 24.96 -9.13 10.96
CA MET A 225 25.07 -7.67 10.84
C MET A 225 26.39 -7.12 11.40
N ALA A 226 26.97 -7.77 12.42
CA ALA A 226 28.31 -7.47 12.90
C ALA A 226 29.43 -8.06 12.00
N GLY A 227 29.08 -9.04 11.15
CA GLY A 227 29.98 -9.80 10.28
C GLY A 227 30.12 -9.27 8.86
N GLY A 228 29.91 -7.97 8.62
CA GLY A 228 30.20 -7.30 7.35
C GLY A 228 31.70 -7.18 7.02
N ALA A 229 32.52 -8.13 7.47
CA ALA A 229 33.89 -8.35 6.99
C ALA A 229 33.97 -9.80 6.50
N VAL A 230 34.30 -9.92 5.22
CA VAL A 230 34.34 -11.14 4.40
C VAL A 230 35.06 -12.30 5.09
N ALA A 231 34.44 -13.49 5.10
CA ALA A 231 35.17 -14.75 5.14
C ALA A 231 34.40 -15.84 4.39
N SER A 232 34.77 -16.02 3.12
CA SER A 232 34.59 -17.28 2.41
C SER A 232 35.20 -18.43 3.20
N ALA A 233 34.43 -19.47 3.49
CA ALA A 233 34.97 -20.78 3.82
C ALA A 233 34.11 -21.87 3.18
N ALA A 234 34.52 -22.26 1.99
CA ALA A 234 34.19 -23.54 1.41
C ALA A 234 34.89 -24.65 2.22
N VAL A 235 34.13 -25.58 2.81
CA VAL A 235 34.52 -26.97 3.11
C VAL A 235 33.18 -27.73 3.21
N GLY A 236 32.80 -28.71 2.41
CA GLY A 236 33.59 -29.80 1.84
C GLY A 236 32.99 -31.10 2.40
N VAL A 237 32.06 -31.70 1.66
CA VAL A 237 31.48 -33.03 1.94
C VAL A 237 32.53 -34.10 1.61
N VAL A 238 33.12 -34.77 2.61
CA VAL A 238 33.75 -36.11 2.56
C VAL A 238 33.79 -36.59 4.03
N GLY A 239 33.02 -37.59 4.49
CA GLY A 239 33.20 -39.02 4.22
C GLY A 239 34.32 -39.60 5.11
N ILE A 240 33.99 -40.44 6.10
CA ILE A 240 34.70 -41.69 6.50
C ILE A 240 34.06 -42.25 7.78
N LEU A 241 33.31 -43.34 7.58
CA LEU A 241 33.17 -44.45 8.53
C LEU A 241 34.54 -45.15 8.69
N SER A 242 34.99 -45.47 9.90
CA SER A 242 35.28 -46.86 10.31
C SER A 242 36.11 -46.98 11.60
N LYS A 243 35.78 -48.05 12.34
CA LYS A 243 36.63 -48.86 13.24
C LYS A 243 37.05 -48.31 14.60
N LEU A 244 36.27 -48.70 15.61
CA LEU A 244 36.78 -49.14 16.92
C LEU A 244 37.00 -50.66 16.89
N ARG A 245 38.27 -51.07 16.98
CA ARG A 245 38.70 -52.42 17.40
C ARG A 245 40.12 -52.31 17.95
N LYS A 246 40.26 -52.41 19.26
CA LYS A 246 41.22 -53.25 19.98
C LYS A 246 40.85 -53.25 21.45
#